data_AF-A0A1I0BJX8-F1
#
_entry.id   AF-A0A1I0BJX8-F1
#
_cell.length_a   1.000
_cell.length_b   1.000
_cell.length_c   1.000
_cell.angle_alpha   90.00
_cell.angle_beta   90.00
_cell.angle_gamma   90.00
#
_symmetry.space_group_name_H-M   'P 1'
#
loop_
_entity.id
_entity.type
_entity.pdbx_description
1 polymer ?
#
loop_
_entity_poly.entity_id
_entity_poly.type
_entity_poly.pdbx_seq_one_letter_code
_entity_poly.pdbx_strand_id
1 'polypeptide(L)'
;MGVADSSQATSSGAQTLVVSEVDPAAIAAGDALFKGNCAQCHALHDVVVGPALAGIGQRRPRAWTVSWVKNSSKLVASGDEYAVKIFHQYQKQQMPSFQLSNEEINQIIDYVESEQWRGMVSVVD
;
A
#
# COMPACT_ATOMS: atom_id res chain seq x y z
N MET A 1 27.95 21.64 36.56
CA MET A 1 27.55 20.89 35.37
C MET A 1 26.60 21.80 34.58
N GLY A 2 27.04 22.68 33.69
CA GLY A 2 27.85 22.47 32.49
C GLY A 2 26.98 22.93 31.32
N VAL A 3 27.02 24.23 31.04
CA VAL A 3 26.23 24.94 30.00
C VAL A 3 26.73 24.60 28.59
N ALA A 4 25.83 24.81 27.62
CA ALA A 4 26.01 24.71 26.18
C ALA A 4 27.27 25.43 25.64
N ASP A 5 27.80 24.98 24.49
CA ASP A 5 27.71 25.74 23.23
C ASP A 5 28.34 24.97 22.04
N SER A 6 27.57 24.92 20.96
CA SER A 6 27.89 24.97 19.52
C SER A 6 29.22 24.45 18.98
N SER A 7 29.16 23.74 17.85
CA SER A 7 29.44 24.35 16.54
C SER A 7 29.25 23.41 15.33
N GLN A 8 28.35 23.83 14.43
CA GLN A 8 28.44 23.80 12.95
C GLN A 8 28.56 22.42 12.25
N ALA A 9 27.95 22.12 11.11
CA ALA A 9 27.65 22.97 9.97
C ALA A 9 26.53 22.39 9.09
N THR A 10 25.93 23.30 8.33
CA THR A 10 25.03 23.12 7.19
C THR A 10 25.63 22.28 6.06
N SER A 11 24.84 21.44 5.38
CA SER A 11 24.72 21.44 3.91
C SER A 11 23.66 20.46 3.41
N SER A 12 22.64 21.03 2.76
CA SER A 12 22.08 20.63 1.47
C SER A 12 21.90 19.14 1.10
N GLY A 13 20.65 18.79 0.80
CA GLY A 13 20.36 18.08 -0.44
C GLY A 13 20.30 16.57 -0.39
N ALA A 14 19.34 16.03 0.35
CA ALA A 14 18.46 14.93 -0.04
C ALA A 14 17.59 14.65 1.19
N GLN A 15 16.28 14.82 1.07
CA GLN A 15 15.41 14.19 2.05
C GLN A 15 15.56 12.70 1.84
N THR A 16 16.46 12.07 2.60
CA THR A 16 16.47 10.64 2.82
C THR A 16 15.06 10.29 3.24
N LEU A 17 14.34 9.63 2.33
CA LEU A 17 13.11 8.96 2.68
C LEU A 17 13.49 8.04 3.83
N VAL A 18 13.13 8.43 5.05
CA VAL A 18 13.06 7.50 6.16
C VAL A 18 11.99 6.51 5.74
N VAL A 19 12.40 5.44 5.07
CA VAL A 19 11.66 4.20 5.09
C VAL A 19 11.74 3.81 6.55
N SER A 20 10.77 4.24 7.35
CA SER A 20 10.53 3.64 8.66
C SER A 20 10.54 2.15 8.39
N GLU A 21 11.50 1.41 8.95
CA GLU A 21 11.51 -0.04 8.84
C GLU A 21 10.14 -0.52 9.31
N VAL A 22 9.35 -1.00 8.36
CA VAL A 22 8.04 -1.57 8.65
C VAL A 22 8.31 -2.83 9.48
N ASP A 23 7.62 -2.95 10.62
CA ASP A 23 7.79 -4.06 11.54
C ASP A 23 7.60 -5.41 10.80
N PRO A 24 8.59 -6.33 10.83
CA PRO A 24 8.44 -7.66 10.24
C PRO A 24 7.20 -8.42 10.72
N ALA A 25 6.75 -8.20 11.97
CA ALA A 25 5.52 -8.79 12.47
C ALA A 25 4.26 -8.22 11.77
N ALA A 26 4.26 -6.92 11.44
CA ALA A 26 3.19 -6.28 10.69
C ALA A 26 3.12 -6.82 9.25
N ILE A 27 4.28 -7.03 8.61
CA ILE A 27 4.36 -7.65 7.28
C ILE A 27 3.80 -9.09 7.31
N ALA A 28 4.19 -9.88 8.32
CA ALA A 28 3.70 -11.26 8.46
C ALA A 28 2.18 -11.33 8.73
N ALA A 29 1.65 -10.41 9.55
CA ALA A 29 0.20 -10.28 9.75
C ALA A 29 -0.51 -9.87 8.44
N GLY A 30 0.08 -8.94 7.70
CA GLY A 30 -0.37 -8.50 6.39
C GLY A 30 -0.44 -9.61 5.36
N ASP A 31 0.57 -10.48 5.29
CA ASP A 31 0.59 -11.67 4.41
C ASP A 31 -0.58 -12.61 4.71
N ALA A 32 -0.81 -12.93 5.98
CA ALA A 32 -1.91 -13.79 6.41
C ALA A 32 -3.27 -13.19 6.02
N LEU A 33 -3.46 -11.88 6.27
CA LEU A 33 -4.66 -11.15 5.90
C LEU A 33 -4.85 -11.10 4.38
N PHE A 34 -3.77 -10.86 3.61
CA PHE A 34 -3.82 -10.81 2.15
C PHE A 34 -4.23 -12.16 1.55
N LYS A 35 -3.64 -13.26 2.02
CA LYS A 35 -3.99 -14.62 1.58
C LYS A 35 -5.45 -14.97 1.87
N GLY A 36 -5.96 -14.56 3.04
CA GLY A 36 -7.33 -14.82 3.45
C GLY A 36 -8.39 -13.98 2.74
N ASN A 37 -8.04 -12.79 2.26
CA ASN A 37 -9.05 -11.80 1.81
C ASN A 37 -8.86 -11.27 0.38
N CYS A 38 -7.64 -11.34 -0.17
CA CYS A 38 -7.27 -10.58 -1.36
C CYS A 38 -6.71 -11.45 -2.50
N ALA A 39 -5.97 -12.51 -2.14
CA ALA A 39 -5.21 -13.32 -3.08
C ALA A 39 -6.05 -14.06 -4.14
N GLN A 40 -7.36 -14.20 -3.94
CA GLN A 40 -8.25 -14.81 -4.94
C GLN A 40 -8.47 -13.90 -6.15
N CYS A 41 -8.33 -12.59 -5.98
CA CYS A 41 -8.64 -11.60 -7.00
C CYS A 41 -7.45 -10.75 -7.41
N HIS A 42 -6.41 -10.67 -6.58
CA HIS A 42 -5.25 -9.83 -6.81
C HIS A 42 -3.95 -10.61 -6.74
N ALA A 43 -3.03 -10.27 -7.63
CA ALA A 43 -1.62 -10.62 -7.54
C ALA A 43 -0.79 -9.34 -7.39
N LEU A 44 0.50 -9.50 -7.07
CA LEU A 44 1.41 -8.36 -6.97
C LEU A 44 1.74 -7.78 -8.34
N HIS A 45 2.11 -8.62 -9.30
CA HIS A 45 2.63 -8.16 -10.59
C HIS A 45 1.74 -8.48 -11.79
N ASP A 46 0.65 -9.23 -11.58
CA ASP A 46 -0.26 -9.64 -12.64
C ASP A 46 -1.69 -9.16 -12.39
N VAL A 47 -2.43 -8.98 -13.49
CA VAL A 47 -3.89 -8.81 -13.44
C VAL A 47 -4.53 -10.18 -13.34
N VAL A 48 -5.40 -10.36 -12.34
CA VAL A 48 -6.16 -11.61 -12.13
C VAL A 48 -7.64 -11.34 -12.36
N VAL A 49 -8.36 -10.93 -11.31
CA VAL A 49 -9.71 -10.37 -11.40
C VAL A 49 -9.64 -8.85 -11.24
N GLY A 50 -8.82 -8.39 -10.30
CA GLY A 50 -8.47 -7.00 -10.09
C GLY A 50 -7.06 -6.66 -10.57
N PRO A 51 -6.67 -5.38 -10.49
CA PRO A 51 -5.34 -4.90 -10.85
C PRO A 51 -4.21 -5.57 -10.05
N ALA A 52 -3.04 -5.60 -10.66
CA ALA A 52 -1.77 -5.83 -9.96
C ALA A 52 -1.57 -4.80 -8.82
N LEU A 53 -1.11 -5.25 -7.66
CA LEU A 53 -1.00 -4.42 -6.46
C LEU A 53 0.40 -3.85 -6.18
N ALA A 54 1.46 -4.40 -6.78
CA ALA A 54 2.79 -3.80 -6.74
C ALA A 54 2.72 -2.34 -7.21
N GLY A 55 3.33 -1.42 -6.48
CA GLY A 55 3.31 0.02 -6.74
C GLY A 55 2.08 0.77 -6.19
N ILE A 56 1.21 0.13 -5.39
CA ILE A 56 -0.02 0.79 -4.91
C ILE A 56 0.27 2.07 -4.12
N GLY A 57 1.29 2.08 -3.26
CA GLY A 57 1.70 3.27 -2.51
C GLY A 57 2.19 4.44 -3.37
N GLN A 58 2.63 4.15 -4.60
CA GLN A 58 3.00 5.18 -5.58
C GLN A 58 1.77 5.70 -6.36
N ARG A 59 0.76 4.85 -6.55
CA ARG A 59 -0.46 5.19 -7.29
C ARG A 59 -1.45 5.98 -6.46
N ARG A 60 -1.64 5.63 -5.17
CA ARG A 60 -2.61 6.29 -4.28
C ARG A 60 -2.10 6.42 -2.85
N PRO A 61 -2.48 7.49 -2.14
CA PRO A 61 -2.20 7.62 -0.71
C PRO A 61 -2.82 6.47 0.09
N ARG A 62 -2.12 6.04 1.14
CA ARG A 62 -2.54 4.94 2.00
C ARG A 62 -3.97 5.09 2.55
N ALA A 63 -4.33 6.29 2.99
CA ALA A 63 -5.67 6.59 3.49
C ALA A 63 -6.78 6.38 2.44
N TRP A 64 -6.47 6.63 1.16
CA TRP A 64 -7.39 6.32 0.07
C TRP A 64 -7.54 4.82 -0.10
N THR A 65 -6.43 4.07 -0.09
CA THR A 65 -6.45 2.59 -0.20
C THR A 65 -7.24 1.96 0.94
N VAL A 66 -7.10 2.48 2.17
CA VAL A 66 -7.94 2.07 3.32
C VAL A 66 -9.42 2.30 3.04
N SER A 67 -9.78 3.48 2.52
CA SER A 67 -11.18 3.79 2.18
C SER A 67 -11.72 2.89 1.07
N TRP A 68 -10.88 2.58 0.07
CA TRP A 68 -11.21 1.68 -1.04
C TRP A 68 -11.48 0.26 -0.57
N VAL A 69 -10.60 -0.31 0.26
CA VAL A 69 -10.77 -1.67 0.80
C VAL A 69 -12.01 -1.75 1.69
N LYS A 70 -12.32 -0.70 2.45
CA LYS A 70 -13.54 -0.68 3.28
C LYS A 70 -14.81 -0.65 2.45
N ASN A 71 -14.87 0.19 1.42
CA ASN A 71 -16.04 0.30 0.55
C ASN A 71 -15.71 1.01 -0.77
N SER A 72 -15.26 0.23 -1.76
CA SER A 72 -14.93 0.74 -3.10
C SER A 72 -16.17 1.32 -3.81
N SER A 73 -17.33 0.69 -3.68
CA SER A 73 -18.59 1.13 -4.29
C SER A 73 -19.00 2.52 -3.82
N LYS A 74 -18.73 2.89 -2.56
CA LYS A 74 -18.98 4.23 -2.04
C LYS A 74 -18.10 5.29 -2.70
N LEU A 75 -16.82 4.98 -2.95
CA LEU A 75 -15.92 5.90 -3.67
C LEU A 75 -16.32 6.06 -5.14
N VAL A 76 -16.76 4.98 -5.78
CA VAL A 76 -17.30 5.03 -7.15
C VAL A 76 -18.57 5.89 -7.17
N ALA A 77 -19.50 5.67 -6.23
CA ALA A 77 -20.75 6.42 -6.15
C ALA A 77 -20.55 7.90 -5.79
N SER A 78 -19.50 8.25 -5.03
CA SER A 78 -19.16 9.65 -4.77
C SER A 78 -18.52 10.36 -5.95
N GLY A 79 -18.18 9.64 -7.03
CA GLY A 79 -17.53 10.20 -8.21
C GLY A 79 -16.02 10.44 -8.05
N ASP A 80 -15.31 9.71 -7.17
CA ASP A 80 -13.84 9.76 -7.16
C ASP A 80 -13.34 9.30 -8.54
N GLU A 81 -12.65 10.19 -9.26
CA GLU A 81 -12.35 9.98 -10.68
C GLU A 81 -11.55 8.70 -10.93
N TYR A 82 -10.61 8.38 -10.04
CA TYR A 82 -9.79 7.20 -10.17
C TYR A 82 -10.56 5.93 -9.75
N ALA A 83 -11.43 6.02 -8.74
CA ALA A 83 -12.34 4.95 -8.38
C ALA A 83 -13.25 4.57 -9.57
N VAL A 84 -13.88 5.57 -10.18
CA VAL A 84 -14.71 5.41 -11.38
C VAL A 84 -13.89 4.84 -12.53
N LYS A 85 -12.69 5.38 -12.79
CA LYS A 85 -11.80 4.87 -13.84
C LYS A 85 -11.48 3.39 -13.66
N ILE A 86 -11.04 2.98 -12.47
CA ILE A 86 -10.73 1.57 -12.18
C ILE A 86 -11.99 0.71 -12.33
N PHE A 87 -13.13 1.14 -11.80
CA PHE A 87 -14.38 0.41 -11.94
C PHE A 87 -14.74 0.15 -13.41
N HIS A 88 -14.62 1.15 -14.27
CA HIS A 88 -14.87 0.98 -15.71
C HIS A 88 -13.81 0.12 -16.41
N GLN A 89 -12.54 0.27 -16.06
CA GLN A 89 -11.43 -0.50 -16.65
C GLN A 89 -11.57 -2.00 -16.38
N TYR A 90 -12.08 -2.37 -15.20
CA TYR A 90 -12.28 -3.76 -14.78
C TYR A 90 -13.73 -4.22 -14.98
N GLN A 91 -14.36 -3.80 -16.09
CA GLN A 91 -15.69 -4.24 -16.54
C GLN A 91 -16.81 -4.09 -15.49
N LYS A 92 -16.70 -3.06 -14.63
CA LYS A 92 -17.65 -2.80 -13.54
C LYS A 92 -17.71 -3.94 -12.51
N GLN A 93 -16.64 -4.72 -12.40
CA GLN A 93 -16.51 -5.73 -11.36
C GLN A 93 -16.51 -5.06 -9.98
N GLN A 94 -17.32 -5.58 -9.06
CA GLN A 94 -17.42 -5.06 -7.70
C GLN A 94 -16.36 -5.71 -6.82
N MET A 95 -15.53 -4.91 -6.16
CA MET A 95 -14.70 -5.38 -5.05
C MET A 95 -15.56 -5.43 -3.78
N PRO A 96 -15.62 -6.56 -3.06
CA PRO A 96 -16.37 -6.65 -1.81
C PRO A 96 -15.96 -5.58 -0.80
N SER A 97 -16.87 -5.22 0.10
CA SER A 97 -16.56 -4.40 1.26
C SER A 97 -16.02 -5.28 2.38
N PHE A 98 -14.90 -4.90 2.98
CA PHE A 98 -14.24 -5.70 4.01
C PHE A 98 -14.43 -5.09 5.40
N GLN A 99 -14.74 -5.93 6.40
CA GLN A 99 -14.83 -5.54 7.81
C GLN A 99 -13.47 -5.68 8.50
N LEU A 100 -12.46 -5.04 7.92
CA LEU A 100 -11.12 -4.95 8.48
C LEU A 100 -10.92 -3.59 9.16
N SER A 101 -10.18 -3.58 10.25
CA SER A 101 -9.71 -2.37 10.90
C SER A 101 -8.73 -1.61 9.98
N ASN A 102 -8.50 -0.33 10.29
CA ASN A 102 -7.51 0.45 9.53
C ASN A 102 -6.12 -0.16 9.67
N GLU A 103 -5.80 -0.73 10.84
CA GLU A 103 -4.52 -1.35 11.12
C GLU A 103 -4.32 -2.62 10.28
N GLU A 104 -5.31 -3.51 10.24
CA GLU A 104 -5.25 -4.71 9.39
C GLU A 104 -5.08 -4.35 7.90
N ILE A 105 -5.78 -3.32 7.41
CA ILE A 105 -5.62 -2.88 6.02
C ILE A 105 -4.24 -2.26 5.80
N ASN A 106 -3.72 -1.52 6.77
CA ASN A 106 -2.36 -1.00 6.72
C ASN A 106 -1.35 -2.15 6.64
N GLN A 107 -1.48 -3.19 7.46
CA GLN A 107 -0.60 -4.36 7.42
C GLN A 107 -0.64 -5.07 6.06
N ILE A 108 -1.82 -5.17 5.43
CA ILE A 108 -1.92 -5.69 4.05
C ILE A 108 -1.13 -4.81 3.07
N ILE A 109 -1.25 -3.48 3.19
CA ILE A 109 -0.51 -2.54 2.32
C ILE A 109 0.99 -2.69 2.55
N ASP A 110 1.43 -2.83 3.80
CA ASP A 110 2.83 -3.06 4.17
C ASP A 110 3.38 -4.34 3.55
N TYR A 111 2.62 -5.43 3.58
CA TYR A 111 2.98 -6.69 2.94
C TYR A 111 3.09 -6.55 1.41
N VAL A 112 2.07 -5.99 0.76
CA VAL A 112 2.09 -5.74 -0.69
C VAL A 112 3.29 -4.87 -1.05
N GLU A 113 3.58 -3.89 -0.19
CA GLU A 113 4.72 -3.03 -0.35
C GLU A 113 6.01 -3.83 -0.21
N SER A 114 6.27 -4.54 0.89
CA SER A 114 7.52 -5.30 1.06
C SER A 114 7.80 -6.30 -0.07
N GLU A 115 6.76 -6.94 -0.60
CA GLU A 115 6.91 -7.94 -1.65
C GLU A 115 7.19 -7.36 -3.04
N GLN A 116 6.73 -6.13 -3.34
CA GLN A 116 7.01 -5.52 -4.65
C GLN A 116 8.51 -5.30 -4.89
N TRP A 117 9.29 -5.12 -3.82
CA TRP A 117 10.76 -5.01 -3.90
C TRP A 117 11.45 -6.37 -3.93
N ARG A 118 10.89 -7.40 -3.26
CA ARG A 118 11.46 -8.76 -3.33
C ARG A 118 11.46 -9.32 -4.75
N GLY A 119 10.44 -9.02 -5.56
CA GLY A 119 10.39 -9.39 -6.97
C GLY A 119 11.40 -8.66 -7.86
N MET A 120 11.89 -7.48 -7.45
CA MET A 120 12.91 -6.72 -8.18
C MET A 120 14.35 -7.09 -7.76
N VAL A 121 14.56 -7.59 -6.55
CA VAL A 121 15.88 -8.01 -6.06
C VAL A 121 16.28 -9.38 -6.60
N SER A 122 15.33 -10.24 -6.98
CA SER A 122 15.63 -11.55 -7.58
C SER A 122 15.96 -11.52 -9.08
N VAL A 123 15.96 -10.35 -9.73
CA VAL A 123 16.28 -10.20 -11.18
C VAL A 123 17.61 -9.47 -11.43
N VAL A 124 18.42 -9.23 -10.39
CA VAL A 124 19.73 -8.57 -10.49
C VAL A 124 20.92 -9.50 -10.21
N ASP A 125 20.70 -10.82 -10.21
CA ASP A 125 21.76 -11.84 -10.15
C ASP A 125 22.11 -12.38 -11.55
#